data_AF-A0A1Q4P1M1-F1
#
_entry.id   AF-A0A1Q4P1M1-F1
#
_cell.length_a   1.000
_cell.length_b   1.000
_cell.length_c   1.000
_cell.angle_alpha   90.00
_cell.angle_beta   90.00
_cell.angle_gamma   90.00
#
_symmetry.space_group_name_H-M   'P 1'
#
loop_
_entity.id
_entity.type
_entity.pdbx_description
1 polymer ?
#
loop_
_entity_poly.entity_id
_entity_poly.type
_entity_poly.pdbx_seq_one_letter_code
_entity_poly.pdbx_strand_id
1 'polypeptide(L)'
;MLNNLVKGLYRRMPDALYHQLKYAMFFHKVPHLANPVGYSEKLMRRKVYPLAIYTQLSDKYRVREYIEQLWGKEYLIDLYAHGKELTEEMYQQLPDAFVIKANHGSGYNKLVFDKSQTSFNELRVLTNCWLRQSFYQVYRERHYKDIPPCIMAERMLIDEGQIPNDIKIHCFNLDGEVRFFIQIDYQRFIDHRRDFFDADWNRTEIRMGVPNSDVPMSRPSRLADMLRLARQVAEQFSYVRVDFYQVQDRIYFGELTFTPGAGLQRLKPETIEQEWGGYFHT
;
A
#
# COMPACT_ATOMS: atom_id res chain seq x y z
N MET A 1 -12.09 23.01 -24.03
CA MET A 1 -11.05 22.55 -24.98
C MET A 1 -9.64 22.56 -24.38
N LEU A 2 -9.21 23.62 -23.68
CA LEU A 2 -7.89 23.70 -23.04
C LEU A 2 -7.60 22.53 -22.06
N ASN A 3 -8.58 22.16 -21.24
CA ASN A 3 -8.46 21.02 -20.31
C ASN A 3 -8.24 19.66 -20.99
N ASN A 4 -8.81 19.44 -22.19
CA ASN A 4 -8.61 18.17 -22.91
C ASN A 4 -7.25 18.14 -23.61
N LEU A 5 -6.76 19.29 -24.08
CA LEU A 5 -5.42 19.47 -24.63
C LEU A 5 -4.35 19.25 -23.56
N VAL A 6 -4.52 19.86 -22.38
CA VAL A 6 -3.62 19.68 -21.22
C VAL A 6 -3.64 18.22 -20.75
N LYS A 7 -4.81 17.57 -20.66
CA LYS A 7 -4.92 16.13 -20.35
C LYS A 7 -4.22 15.26 -21.41
N GLY A 8 -4.36 15.58 -22.69
CA GLY A 8 -3.70 14.88 -23.79
C GLY A 8 -2.17 15.01 -23.76
N LEU A 9 -1.67 16.21 -23.43
CA LEU A 9 -0.24 16.47 -23.27
C LEU A 9 0.33 15.69 -22.08
N TYR A 10 -0.36 15.74 -20.93
CA TYR A 10 0.00 14.96 -19.74
C TYR A 10 0.03 13.46 -20.03
N ARG A 11 -0.92 12.94 -20.82
CA ARG A 11 -0.98 11.51 -21.17
C ARG A 11 0.18 11.05 -22.06
N ARG A 12 0.68 11.89 -22.96
CA ARG A 12 1.79 11.55 -23.87
C ARG A 12 3.19 11.87 -23.32
N MET A 13 3.25 12.60 -22.21
CA MET A 13 4.50 12.94 -21.54
C MET A 13 5.30 11.69 -21.14
N PRO A 14 6.63 11.67 -21.28
CA PRO A 14 7.47 10.61 -20.70
C PRO A 14 7.32 10.57 -19.18
N ASP A 15 7.32 9.37 -18.58
CA ASP A 15 7.10 9.21 -17.13
C ASP A 15 8.08 10.00 -16.28
N ALA A 16 9.36 10.03 -16.66
CA ALA A 16 10.38 10.79 -15.93
C ALA A 16 10.01 12.28 -15.83
N LEU A 17 9.59 12.89 -16.94
CA LEU A 17 9.18 14.30 -16.97
C LEU A 17 7.87 14.52 -16.17
N TYR A 18 6.91 13.60 -16.27
CA TYR A 18 5.69 13.65 -15.47
C TYR A 18 6.00 13.68 -13.97
N HIS A 19 6.89 12.78 -13.51
CA HIS A 19 7.26 12.67 -12.11
C HIS A 19 8.09 13.87 -11.64
N GLN A 20 9.01 14.40 -12.47
CA GLN A 20 9.74 15.63 -12.18
C GLN A 20 8.81 16.82 -11.97
N LEU A 21 7.84 17.01 -12.87
CA LEU A 21 6.86 18.10 -12.76
C LEU A 21 5.96 17.93 -11.53
N LYS A 22 5.45 16.72 -11.28
CA LYS A 22 4.63 16.44 -10.10
C LYS A 22 5.38 16.69 -8.80
N TYR A 23 6.62 16.24 -8.71
CA TYR A 23 7.47 16.49 -7.56
C TYR A 23 7.74 17.99 -7.38
N ALA A 24 8.10 18.70 -8.45
CA ALA A 24 8.34 20.15 -8.40
C ALA A 24 7.13 20.96 -7.98
N MET A 25 5.94 20.63 -8.47
CA MET A 25 4.70 21.27 -8.02
C MET A 25 4.38 20.96 -6.56
N PHE A 26 4.62 19.72 -6.12
CA PHE A 26 4.23 19.28 -4.77
C PHE A 26 5.20 19.75 -3.68
N PHE A 27 6.51 19.68 -3.92
CA PHE A 27 7.55 20.04 -2.95
C PHE A 27 8.16 21.43 -3.18
N HIS A 28 7.80 22.11 -4.27
CA HIS A 28 8.41 23.38 -4.71
C HIS A 28 9.93 23.28 -4.93
N LYS A 29 10.41 22.09 -5.36
CA LYS A 29 11.82 21.77 -5.61
C LYS A 29 11.94 20.81 -6.79
N VAL A 30 12.94 20.97 -7.66
CA VAL A 30 13.17 20.01 -8.77
C VAL A 30 13.88 18.76 -8.20
N PRO A 31 13.42 17.52 -8.49
CA PRO A 31 14.07 16.33 -7.96
C PRO A 31 15.30 15.93 -8.76
N HIS A 32 16.31 15.39 -8.08
CA HIS A 32 17.50 14.81 -8.70
C HIS A 32 17.31 13.33 -9.03
N LEU A 33 16.50 12.99 -10.05
CA LEU A 33 16.18 11.58 -10.36
C LEU A 33 17.38 10.72 -10.80
N ALA A 34 18.45 11.33 -11.32
CA ALA A 34 19.66 10.60 -11.71
C ALA A 34 20.47 10.14 -10.49
N ASN A 35 20.51 10.95 -9.44
CA ASN A 35 21.20 10.67 -8.18
C ASN A 35 20.34 11.15 -6.99
N PRO A 36 19.24 10.44 -6.69
CA PRO A 36 18.31 10.89 -5.66
C PRO A 36 18.89 10.67 -4.27
N VAL A 37 18.76 11.67 -3.41
CA VAL A 37 19.28 11.61 -2.04
C VAL A 37 18.15 11.40 -1.05
N GLY A 38 17.08 12.20 -1.16
CA GLY A 38 15.95 12.16 -0.24
C GLY A 38 15.03 10.95 -0.47
N TYR A 39 14.31 10.56 0.58
CA TYR A 39 13.31 9.49 0.55
C TYR A 39 12.31 9.65 -0.60
N SER A 40 11.67 10.82 -0.71
CA SER A 40 10.67 11.08 -1.75
C SER A 40 11.26 11.04 -3.16
N GLU A 41 12.49 11.51 -3.37
CA GLU A 41 13.19 11.45 -4.67
C GLU A 41 13.50 10.01 -5.08
N LYS A 42 13.96 9.19 -4.12
CA LYS A 42 14.25 7.76 -4.34
C LYS A 42 12.97 7.02 -4.74
N LEU A 43 11.85 7.31 -4.09
CA LEU A 43 10.55 6.77 -4.50
C LEU A 43 10.12 7.27 -5.89
N MET A 44 10.36 8.54 -6.25
CA MET A 44 10.11 9.02 -7.63
C MET A 44 10.89 8.21 -8.66
N ARG A 45 12.19 8.02 -8.43
CA ARG A 45 13.04 7.25 -9.32
C ARG A 45 12.52 5.82 -9.47
N ARG A 46 12.10 5.19 -8.37
CA ARG A 46 11.51 3.85 -8.35
C ARG A 46 10.20 3.73 -9.13
N LYS A 47 9.36 4.77 -9.15
CA LYS A 47 8.15 4.79 -10.00
C LYS A 47 8.48 4.77 -11.49
N VAL A 48 9.58 5.42 -11.89
CA VAL A 48 10.03 5.45 -13.29
C VAL A 48 10.74 4.15 -13.66
N TYR A 49 11.60 3.65 -12.79
CA TYR A 49 12.47 2.49 -13.04
C TYR A 49 12.29 1.43 -11.93
N PRO A 50 11.11 0.79 -11.83
CA PRO A 50 10.89 -0.26 -10.84
C PRO A 50 11.67 -1.52 -11.20
N LEU A 51 12.01 -2.32 -10.20
CA LEU A 51 12.44 -3.69 -10.43
C LEU A 51 11.28 -4.51 -11.01
N ALA A 52 11.59 -5.46 -11.90
CA ALA A 52 10.57 -6.26 -12.57
C ALA A 52 9.68 -7.03 -11.58
N ILE A 53 10.26 -7.51 -10.47
CA ILE A 53 9.55 -8.26 -9.43
C ILE A 53 8.47 -7.43 -8.72
N TYR A 54 8.58 -6.09 -8.71
CA TYR A 54 7.59 -5.23 -8.05
C TYR A 54 6.20 -5.36 -8.66
N THR A 55 6.08 -5.69 -9.95
CA THR A 55 4.78 -5.92 -10.59
C THR A 55 4.06 -7.11 -9.96
N GLN A 56 4.76 -8.24 -9.73
CA GLN A 56 4.17 -9.40 -9.06
C GLN A 56 3.86 -9.11 -7.59
N LEU A 57 4.75 -8.40 -6.90
CA LEU A 57 4.60 -8.15 -5.46
C LEU A 57 3.59 -7.04 -5.12
N SER A 58 3.26 -6.17 -6.09
CA SER A 58 2.20 -5.16 -5.94
C SER A 58 0.83 -5.67 -6.38
N ASP A 59 0.77 -6.84 -7.05
CA ASP A 59 -0.46 -7.54 -7.40
C ASP A 59 -1.00 -8.27 -6.16
N LYS A 60 -2.13 -7.77 -5.62
CA LYS A 60 -2.72 -8.29 -4.37
C LYS A 60 -3.12 -9.77 -4.43
N TYR A 61 -3.30 -10.32 -5.63
CA TYR A 61 -3.56 -11.74 -5.81
C TYR A 61 -2.25 -12.53 -5.93
N ARG A 62 -1.33 -12.12 -6.82
CA ARG A 62 -0.09 -12.87 -7.08
C ARG A 62 0.95 -12.78 -5.95
N VAL A 63 0.93 -11.72 -5.15
CA VAL A 63 1.83 -11.59 -3.99
C VAL A 63 1.58 -12.69 -2.95
N ARG A 64 0.38 -13.29 -2.93
CA ARG A 64 0.01 -14.34 -1.97
C ARG A 64 0.91 -15.57 -2.07
N GLU A 65 1.27 -15.98 -3.29
CA GLU A 65 2.18 -17.11 -3.52
C GLU A 65 3.58 -16.83 -2.95
N TYR A 66 4.09 -15.61 -3.15
CA TYR A 66 5.38 -15.20 -2.59
C TYR A 66 5.37 -15.23 -1.06
N ILE A 67 4.29 -14.74 -0.43
CA ILE A 67 4.14 -14.74 1.02
C ILE A 67 3.94 -16.15 1.58
N GLU A 68 3.16 -17.00 0.91
CA GLU A 68 2.97 -18.39 1.31
C GLU A 68 4.29 -19.17 1.31
N GLN A 69 5.13 -18.96 0.28
CA GLN A 69 6.46 -19.58 0.21
C GLN A 69 7.42 -19.05 1.28
N LEU A 70 7.33 -17.76 1.61
CA LEU A 70 8.27 -17.12 2.53
C LEU A 70 7.93 -17.35 4.01
N TRP A 71 6.64 -17.26 4.36
CA TRP A 71 6.18 -17.29 5.74
C TRP A 71 5.23 -18.44 6.05
N GLY A 72 4.55 -18.97 5.04
CA GLY A 72 3.48 -19.96 5.22
C GLY A 72 2.08 -19.37 4.96
N LYS A 73 1.14 -20.25 4.64
CA LYS A 73 -0.24 -19.91 4.27
C LYS A 73 -1.04 -19.31 5.44
N GLU A 74 -0.66 -19.62 6.68
CA GLU A 74 -1.34 -19.18 7.91
C GLU A 74 -1.35 -17.67 8.10
N TYR A 75 -0.43 -16.94 7.45
CA TYR A 75 -0.38 -15.47 7.48
C TYR A 75 -1.26 -14.83 6.42
N LEU A 76 -1.81 -15.59 5.46
CA LEU A 76 -2.69 -15.05 4.44
C LEU A 76 -4.13 -14.95 4.94
N ILE A 77 -4.81 -13.89 4.54
CA ILE A 77 -6.27 -13.79 4.73
C ILE A 77 -6.94 -14.84 3.83
N ASP A 78 -7.96 -15.52 4.35
CA ASP A 78 -8.72 -16.50 3.59
C ASP A 78 -9.31 -15.87 2.32
N LEU A 79 -9.05 -16.50 1.19
CA LEU A 79 -9.55 -16.09 -0.12
C LEU A 79 -10.75 -16.96 -0.47
N TYR A 80 -11.94 -16.36 -0.55
CA TYR A 80 -13.17 -17.07 -0.89
C TYR A 80 -13.34 -17.25 -2.38
N ALA A 81 -13.00 -16.23 -3.18
CA ALA A 81 -13.16 -16.27 -4.63
C ALA A 81 -12.17 -15.33 -5.32
N HIS A 82 -11.85 -15.62 -6.57
CA HIS A 82 -11.14 -14.72 -7.48
C HIS A 82 -11.54 -15.01 -8.94
N GLY A 83 -11.43 -14.01 -9.80
CA GLY A 83 -11.86 -14.15 -11.20
C GLY A 83 -11.59 -12.92 -12.05
N LYS A 84 -11.77 -13.04 -13.36
CA LYS A 84 -11.63 -11.91 -14.30
C LYS A 84 -12.82 -10.94 -14.27
N GLU A 85 -13.92 -11.36 -13.65
CA GLU A 85 -15.16 -10.59 -13.46
C GLU A 85 -15.89 -11.12 -12.23
N LEU A 86 -16.90 -10.40 -11.73
CA LEU A 86 -17.79 -10.91 -10.68
C LEU A 86 -18.98 -11.65 -11.32
N THR A 87 -19.07 -12.95 -11.11
CA THR A 87 -20.21 -13.78 -11.55
C THR A 87 -21.23 -13.90 -10.42
N GLU A 88 -22.47 -14.22 -10.80
CA GLU A 88 -23.55 -14.42 -9.84
C GLU A 88 -23.31 -15.65 -8.95
N GLU A 89 -22.76 -16.73 -9.51
CA GLU A 89 -22.34 -17.93 -8.77
C GLU A 89 -21.31 -17.58 -7.69
N MET A 90 -20.26 -16.81 -8.04
CA MET A 90 -19.28 -16.36 -7.06
C MET A 90 -19.96 -15.58 -5.94
N TYR A 91 -20.80 -14.60 -6.28
CA TYR A 91 -21.51 -13.78 -5.29
C TYR A 91 -22.43 -14.60 -4.36
N GLN A 92 -23.13 -15.61 -4.89
CA GLN A 92 -24.00 -16.48 -4.09
C GLN A 92 -23.20 -17.29 -3.07
N GLN A 93 -21.99 -17.76 -3.43
CA GLN A 93 -21.10 -18.53 -2.56
C GLN A 93 -20.39 -17.70 -1.48
N LEU A 94 -20.30 -16.38 -1.64
CA LEU A 94 -19.69 -15.52 -0.61
C LEU A 94 -20.51 -15.55 0.69
N PRO A 95 -19.85 -15.45 1.87
CA PRO A 95 -20.55 -15.32 3.14
C PRO A 95 -21.28 -13.96 3.24
N ASP A 96 -22.00 -13.73 4.34
CA ASP A 96 -22.73 -12.48 4.56
C ASP A 96 -21.80 -11.26 4.72
N ALA A 97 -20.56 -11.47 5.18
CA ALA A 97 -19.57 -10.42 5.33
C ALA A 97 -18.23 -10.79 4.65
N PHE A 98 -17.72 -9.90 3.81
CA PHE A 98 -16.48 -10.10 3.05
C PHE A 98 -15.88 -8.78 2.60
N VAL A 99 -14.63 -8.82 2.14
CA VAL A 99 -13.99 -7.70 1.46
C VAL A 99 -13.77 -8.07 0.00
N ILE A 100 -14.36 -7.31 -0.93
CA ILE A 100 -14.12 -7.48 -2.37
C ILE A 100 -13.13 -6.41 -2.85
N LYS A 101 -12.15 -6.84 -3.65
CA LYS A 101 -11.03 -6.00 -4.11
C LYS A 101 -10.73 -6.24 -5.58
N ALA A 102 -10.15 -5.26 -6.24
CA ALA A 102 -9.38 -5.50 -7.47
C ALA A 102 -7.88 -5.53 -7.15
N ASN A 103 -7.13 -6.42 -7.80
CA ASN A 103 -5.74 -6.71 -7.43
C ASN A 103 -4.73 -5.63 -7.85
N HIS A 104 -5.04 -4.86 -8.89
CA HIS A 104 -4.09 -4.07 -9.68
C HIS A 104 -3.97 -2.60 -9.25
N GLY A 105 -4.26 -2.27 -7.99
CA GLY A 105 -4.17 -0.88 -7.54
C GLY A 105 -4.44 -0.65 -6.05
N SER A 106 -4.71 0.61 -5.72
CA SER A 106 -5.09 1.10 -4.39
C SER A 106 -6.47 1.77 -4.44
N GLY A 107 -7.20 1.69 -3.33
CA GLY A 107 -8.59 2.21 -3.24
C GLY A 107 -9.65 1.37 -3.95
N TYR A 108 -9.27 0.29 -4.65
CA TYR A 108 -10.22 -0.65 -5.27
C TYR A 108 -10.61 -1.75 -4.29
N ASN A 109 -11.29 -1.36 -3.21
CA ASN A 109 -11.84 -2.29 -2.23
C ASN A 109 -13.19 -1.79 -1.70
N LYS A 110 -14.05 -2.75 -1.33
CA LYS A 110 -15.33 -2.50 -0.69
C LYS A 110 -15.51 -3.52 0.42
N LEU A 111 -15.79 -3.02 1.62
CA LEU A 111 -16.18 -3.83 2.76
C LEU A 111 -17.68 -4.04 2.68
N VAL A 112 -18.11 -5.31 2.68
CA VAL A 112 -19.51 -5.72 2.76
C VAL A 112 -19.71 -6.34 4.13
N PHE A 113 -20.44 -5.65 5.00
CA PHE A 113 -20.75 -6.11 6.35
C PHE A 113 -22.03 -6.95 6.40
N ASP A 114 -22.93 -6.73 5.44
CA ASP A 114 -24.21 -7.41 5.31
C ASP A 114 -24.55 -7.54 3.82
N LYS A 115 -24.47 -8.77 3.31
CA LYS A 115 -24.76 -9.11 1.92
C LYS A 115 -26.22 -8.82 1.54
N SER A 116 -27.16 -8.78 2.49
CA SER A 116 -28.55 -8.42 2.21
C SER A 116 -28.71 -6.94 1.81
N GLN A 117 -27.77 -6.08 2.22
CA GLN A 117 -27.78 -4.64 1.92
C GLN A 117 -27.00 -4.28 0.66
N THR A 118 -26.27 -5.23 0.06
CA THR A 118 -25.39 -4.96 -1.08
C THR A 118 -25.67 -5.93 -2.21
N SER A 119 -26.38 -5.48 -3.25
CA SER A 119 -26.80 -6.38 -4.34
C SER A 119 -25.64 -6.84 -5.24
N PHE A 120 -25.82 -8.00 -5.89
CA PHE A 120 -24.91 -8.47 -6.96
C PHE A 120 -24.67 -7.41 -8.04
N ASN A 121 -25.74 -6.72 -8.49
CA ASN A 121 -25.64 -5.71 -9.54
C ASN A 121 -24.80 -4.50 -9.10
N GLU A 122 -24.93 -4.06 -7.85
CA GLU A 122 -24.10 -2.98 -7.31
C GLU A 122 -22.61 -3.36 -7.34
N LEU A 123 -22.27 -4.53 -6.79
CA LEU A 123 -20.87 -4.99 -6.76
C LEU A 123 -20.34 -5.21 -8.18
N ARG A 124 -21.12 -5.81 -9.07
CA ARG A 124 -20.72 -6.05 -10.47
C ARG A 124 -20.42 -4.75 -11.20
N VAL A 125 -21.23 -3.69 -11.00
CA VAL A 125 -20.97 -2.38 -11.60
C VAL A 125 -19.68 -1.77 -11.02
N LEU A 126 -19.52 -1.83 -9.71
CA LEU A 126 -18.34 -1.31 -9.01
C LEU A 126 -17.05 -2.01 -9.45
N THR A 127 -17.04 -3.35 -9.47
CA THR A 127 -15.86 -4.12 -9.86
C THR A 127 -15.53 -3.95 -11.34
N ASN A 128 -16.54 -3.89 -12.22
CA ASN A 128 -16.32 -3.61 -13.64
C ASN A 128 -15.73 -2.22 -13.87
N CYS A 129 -16.09 -1.23 -13.04
CA CYS A 129 -15.45 0.08 -13.07
C CYS A 129 -13.96 -0.03 -12.73
N TRP A 130 -13.59 -0.73 -11.64
CA TRP A 130 -12.19 -0.94 -11.26
C TRP A 130 -11.39 -1.68 -12.32
N LEU A 131 -11.92 -2.79 -12.86
CA LEU A 131 -11.25 -3.63 -13.86
C LEU A 131 -10.95 -2.89 -15.18
N ARG A 132 -11.77 -1.90 -15.53
CA ARG A 132 -11.56 -1.06 -16.73
C ARG A 132 -10.55 0.05 -16.53
N GLN A 133 -10.17 0.35 -15.29
CA GLN A 133 -9.22 1.41 -14.96
C GLN A 133 -7.79 0.87 -14.97
N SER A 134 -6.88 1.66 -15.55
CA SER A 134 -5.44 1.46 -15.39
C SER A 134 -4.97 2.26 -14.17
N PHE A 135 -4.67 1.58 -13.06
CA PHE A 135 -4.19 2.27 -11.85
C PHE A 135 -2.88 3.03 -12.09
N TYR A 136 -2.04 2.53 -13.00
CA TYR A 136 -0.87 3.26 -13.49
C TYR A 136 -1.21 4.68 -13.98
N GLN A 137 -2.38 4.94 -14.56
CA GLN A 137 -2.72 6.30 -15.02
C GLN A 137 -2.96 7.30 -13.89
N VAL A 138 -3.16 6.84 -12.64
CA VAL A 138 -3.42 7.72 -11.48
C VAL A 138 -2.15 8.49 -11.10
N TYR A 139 -1.07 7.76 -10.80
CA TYR A 139 0.22 8.35 -10.37
C TYR A 139 1.43 7.91 -11.19
N ARG A 140 1.25 7.14 -12.27
CA ARG A 140 2.32 6.61 -13.13
C ARG A 140 3.37 5.78 -12.42
N GLU A 141 2.91 5.01 -11.46
CA GLU A 141 3.67 3.98 -10.77
C GLU A 141 3.81 2.77 -11.69
N ARG A 142 4.96 2.65 -12.38
CA ARG A 142 5.12 1.73 -13.51
C ARG A 142 4.92 0.25 -13.13
N HIS A 143 5.18 -0.15 -11.89
CA HIS A 143 4.95 -1.53 -11.43
C HIS A 143 3.47 -1.93 -11.40
N TYR A 144 2.52 -0.99 -11.41
CA TYR A 144 1.10 -1.34 -11.58
C TYR A 144 0.67 -1.50 -13.05
N LYS A 145 1.51 -1.11 -14.01
CA LYS A 145 1.11 -0.97 -15.41
C LYS A 145 0.70 -2.30 -16.05
N ASP A 146 1.46 -3.34 -15.75
CA ASP A 146 1.37 -4.65 -16.41
C ASP A 146 0.77 -5.72 -15.49
N ILE A 147 0.09 -5.31 -14.41
CA ILE A 147 -0.68 -6.23 -13.55
C ILE A 147 -1.96 -6.62 -14.29
N PRO A 148 -2.22 -7.90 -14.58
CA PRO A 148 -3.47 -8.35 -15.17
C PRO A 148 -4.62 -8.14 -14.16
N PRO A 149 -5.65 -7.32 -14.48
CA PRO A 149 -6.73 -7.06 -13.55
C PRO A 149 -7.56 -8.33 -13.27
N CYS A 150 -7.80 -8.59 -11.98
CA CYS A 150 -8.76 -9.57 -11.50
C CYS A 150 -9.47 -9.02 -10.25
N ILE A 151 -10.62 -9.61 -9.96
CA ILE A 151 -11.29 -9.44 -8.67
C ILE A 151 -10.90 -10.55 -7.72
N MET A 152 -10.97 -10.24 -6.43
CA MET A 152 -10.78 -11.17 -5.34
C MET A 152 -11.73 -10.82 -4.20
N ALA A 153 -12.22 -11.84 -3.49
CA ALA A 153 -13.04 -11.70 -2.30
C ALA A 153 -12.38 -12.43 -1.14
N GLU A 154 -12.08 -11.70 -0.07
CA GLU A 154 -11.38 -12.20 1.11
C GLU A 154 -12.27 -12.14 2.35
N ARG A 155 -11.91 -12.94 3.35
CA ARG A 155 -12.54 -12.88 4.67
C ARG A 155 -12.46 -11.48 5.25
N MET A 156 -13.59 -11.01 5.79
CA MET A 156 -13.63 -9.81 6.62
C MET A 156 -12.90 -10.09 7.93
N LEU A 157 -11.86 -9.29 8.23
CA LEU A 157 -11.21 -9.31 9.53
C LEU A 157 -11.96 -8.37 10.46
N ILE A 158 -12.43 -8.90 11.58
CA ILE A 158 -13.09 -8.15 12.65
C ILE A 158 -12.39 -8.48 13.95
N ASP A 159 -11.99 -7.45 14.69
CA ASP A 159 -11.37 -7.53 16.01
C ASP A 159 -12.22 -6.70 16.96
N GLU A 160 -12.75 -7.34 18.01
CA GLU A 160 -13.64 -6.71 19.00
C GLU A 160 -14.82 -5.93 18.38
N GLY A 161 -15.37 -6.43 17.28
CA GLY A 161 -16.49 -5.80 16.56
C GLY A 161 -16.10 -4.62 15.67
N GLN A 162 -14.80 -4.35 15.50
CA GLN A 162 -14.27 -3.28 14.65
C GLN A 162 -13.35 -3.84 13.56
N ILE A 163 -13.09 -3.03 12.53
CA ILE A 163 -12.03 -3.34 11.55
C ILE A 163 -10.67 -3.15 12.24
N PRO A 164 -9.76 -4.13 12.19
CA PRO A 164 -8.47 -4.01 12.85
C PRO A 164 -7.65 -2.86 12.26
N ASN A 165 -6.82 -2.26 13.11
CA ASN A 165 -5.88 -1.23 12.67
C ASN A 165 -4.88 -1.80 11.66
N ASP A 166 -4.50 -0.94 10.73
CA ASP A 166 -3.54 -1.25 9.67
C ASP A 166 -2.14 -0.89 10.15
N ILE A 167 -1.33 -1.90 10.48
CA ILE A 167 0.01 -1.78 11.05
C ILE A 167 1.01 -1.86 9.90
N LYS A 168 1.67 -0.75 9.59
CA LYS A 168 2.55 -0.64 8.42
C LYS A 168 3.99 -0.50 8.84
N ILE A 169 4.83 -1.47 8.49
CA ILE A 169 6.24 -1.48 8.85
C ILE A 169 7.05 -1.04 7.64
N HIS A 170 7.55 0.20 7.68
CA HIS A 170 8.52 0.71 6.74
C HIS A 170 9.87 0.08 7.04
N CYS A 171 10.38 -0.71 6.10
CA CYS A 171 11.64 -1.42 6.21
C CYS A 171 12.67 -0.77 5.27
N PHE A 172 13.75 -0.27 5.85
CA PHE A 172 14.88 0.31 5.13
C PHE A 172 16.06 -0.63 5.29
N ASN A 173 16.67 -1.03 4.19
CA ASN A 173 17.81 -1.95 4.16
C ASN A 173 18.97 -1.27 3.44
N LEU A 174 20.03 -0.99 4.20
CA LEU A 174 21.30 -0.53 3.69
C LEU A 174 22.35 -1.62 3.93
N ASP A 175 22.75 -2.31 2.86
CA ASP A 175 23.81 -3.32 2.88
C ASP A 175 23.62 -4.42 3.94
N GLY A 176 22.37 -4.80 4.22
CA GLY A 176 21.99 -5.83 5.20
C GLY A 176 21.54 -5.27 6.55
N GLU A 177 21.79 -3.99 6.83
CA GLU A 177 21.28 -3.35 8.04
C GLU A 177 19.83 -2.88 7.84
N VAL A 178 18.90 -3.63 8.44
CA VAL A 178 17.46 -3.32 8.38
C VAL A 178 17.03 -2.42 9.53
N ARG A 179 16.51 -1.24 9.20
CA ARG A 179 15.85 -0.28 10.12
C ARG A 179 14.34 -0.27 9.89
N PHE A 180 13.59 -0.14 10.98
CA PHE A 180 12.12 -0.16 10.95
C PHE A 180 11.52 1.14 11.46
N PHE A 181 10.46 1.59 10.80
CA PHE A 181 9.53 2.59 11.32
C PHE A 181 8.10 2.07 11.17
N ILE A 182 7.34 2.07 12.25
CA ILE A 182 6.00 1.50 12.30
C ILE A 182 4.97 2.61 12.21
N GLN A 183 4.21 2.65 11.12
CA GLN A 183 3.11 3.57 10.90
C GLN A 183 1.79 2.94 11.32
N ILE A 184 1.01 3.67 12.12
CA ILE A 184 -0.40 3.37 12.40
C ILE A 184 -1.27 4.48 11.83
N ASP A 185 -2.29 4.13 11.04
CA ASP A 185 -3.32 5.07 10.58
C ASP A 185 -4.62 4.85 11.36
N TYR A 186 -5.16 5.93 11.93
CA TYR A 186 -6.42 5.93 12.68
C TYR A 186 -7.51 6.65 11.91
N GLN A 187 -8.77 6.22 12.12
CA GLN A 187 -9.98 6.96 11.74
C GLN A 187 -9.96 7.54 10.31
N ARG A 188 -9.49 6.73 9.35
CA ARG A 188 -9.21 7.14 7.95
C ARG A 188 -10.37 7.84 7.22
N PHE A 189 -11.60 7.70 7.71
CA PHE A 189 -12.82 8.20 7.07
C PHE A 189 -13.46 9.41 7.76
N ILE A 190 -12.95 9.84 8.93
CA ILE A 190 -13.53 10.95 9.71
C ILE A 190 -12.44 11.98 10.03
N ASP A 191 -11.50 11.61 10.90
CA ASP A 191 -10.45 12.48 11.39
C ASP A 191 -9.10 11.76 11.29
N HIS A 192 -8.57 11.67 10.07
CA HIS A 192 -7.40 10.84 9.80
C HIS A 192 -6.19 11.33 10.61
N ARG A 193 -5.70 10.44 11.49
CA ARG A 193 -4.48 10.62 12.27
C ARG A 193 -3.47 9.54 11.92
N ARG A 194 -2.19 9.87 12.11
CA ARG A 194 -1.10 8.93 11.84
C ARG A 194 0.02 9.06 12.84
N ASP A 195 0.39 7.95 13.46
CA ASP A 195 1.56 7.87 14.31
C ASP A 195 2.66 7.05 13.65
N PHE A 196 3.90 7.39 14.01
CA PHE A 196 5.08 6.61 13.70
C PHE A 196 5.79 6.22 14.99
N PHE A 197 6.18 4.97 15.07
CA PHE A 197 6.97 4.41 16.16
C PHE A 197 8.28 3.85 15.61
N ASP A 198 9.31 3.80 16.45
CA ASP A 198 10.50 3.01 16.16
C ASP A 198 10.26 1.51 16.41
N ALA A 199 11.29 0.68 16.20
CA ALA A 199 11.19 -0.77 16.37
C ALA A 199 10.86 -1.21 17.81
N ASP A 200 11.17 -0.38 18.80
CA ASP A 200 10.95 -0.65 20.22
C ASP A 200 9.58 -0.14 20.71
N TRP A 201 8.75 0.34 19.78
CA TRP A 201 7.45 0.96 20.04
C TRP A 201 7.53 2.31 20.78
N ASN A 202 8.66 3.02 20.67
CA ASN A 202 8.71 4.41 21.12
C ASN A 202 8.08 5.30 20.05
N ARG A 203 7.14 6.13 20.48
CA ARG A 203 6.47 7.08 19.59
C ARG A 203 7.45 8.16 19.14
N THR A 204 7.44 8.47 17.84
CA THR A 204 8.29 9.48 17.23
C THR A 204 7.51 10.77 16.93
N GLU A 205 8.23 11.86 16.65
CA GLU A 205 7.68 13.14 16.20
C GLU A 205 7.41 13.18 14.67
N ILE A 206 7.59 12.04 13.99
CA ILE A 206 7.43 11.95 12.53
C ILE A 206 5.96 12.14 12.18
N ARG A 207 5.72 13.04 11.23
CA ARG A 207 4.42 13.30 10.62
C ARG A 207 4.54 13.12 9.12
N MET A 208 3.63 12.35 8.55
CA MET A 208 3.56 12.13 7.12
C MET A 208 2.16 12.54 6.64
N GLY A 209 2.05 13.75 6.08
CA GLY A 209 0.81 14.27 5.48
C GLY A 209 -0.34 14.65 6.44
N VAL A 210 -0.46 14.00 7.61
CA VAL A 210 -1.52 14.22 8.60
C VAL A 210 -0.93 14.36 10.02
N PRO A 211 -1.66 14.98 10.97
CA PRO A 211 -1.18 15.08 12.35
C PRO A 211 -1.18 13.74 13.09
N ASN A 212 -0.42 13.69 14.18
CA ASN A 212 -0.34 12.57 15.09
C ASN A 212 -1.62 12.46 15.95
N SER A 213 -1.94 11.26 16.43
CA SER A 213 -3.12 11.02 17.27
C SER A 213 -2.98 11.67 18.66
N ASP A 214 -4.04 12.18 19.28
CA ASP A 214 -3.92 12.63 20.67
C ASP A 214 -3.69 11.43 21.61
N VAL A 215 -4.30 10.28 21.27
CA VAL A 215 -4.16 9.02 22.01
C VAL A 215 -3.59 7.95 21.07
N PRO A 216 -2.34 7.51 21.25
CA PRO A 216 -1.74 6.45 20.45
C PRO A 216 -2.33 5.08 20.81
N MET A 217 -2.31 4.16 19.84
CA MET A 217 -2.63 2.75 20.07
C MET A 217 -1.69 2.13 21.10
N SER A 218 -2.19 1.16 21.85
CA SER A 218 -1.34 0.24 22.61
C SER A 218 -0.45 -0.59 21.68
N ARG A 219 0.71 -1.01 22.20
CA ARG A 219 1.63 -1.91 21.50
C ARG A 219 0.92 -3.20 21.05
N PRO A 220 1.00 -3.59 19.76
CA PRO A 220 0.47 -4.87 19.30
C PRO A 220 1.16 -6.02 20.04
N SER A 221 0.38 -6.99 20.53
CA SER A 221 0.91 -8.12 21.30
C SER A 221 1.92 -8.95 20.50
N ARG A 222 1.77 -9.03 19.17
CA ARG A 222 2.65 -9.78 18.27
C ARG A 222 3.65 -8.93 17.49
N LEU A 223 3.97 -7.72 17.96
CA LEU A 223 4.86 -6.80 17.24
C LEU A 223 6.23 -7.42 16.91
N ALA A 224 6.83 -8.16 17.85
CA ALA A 224 8.13 -8.79 17.64
C ALA A 224 8.11 -9.78 16.46
N ASP A 225 7.02 -10.54 16.31
CA ASP A 225 6.86 -11.45 15.17
C ASP A 225 6.65 -10.69 13.87
N MET A 226 5.86 -9.60 13.88
CA MET A 226 5.68 -8.76 12.69
C MET A 226 7.02 -8.17 12.21
N LEU A 227 7.87 -7.69 13.13
CA LEU A 227 9.20 -7.18 12.81
C LEU A 227 10.11 -8.29 12.25
N ARG A 228 10.03 -9.51 12.78
CA ARG A 228 10.76 -10.68 12.26
C ARG A 228 10.32 -11.01 10.83
N LEU A 229 9.01 -11.09 10.58
CA LEU A 229 8.45 -11.36 9.25
C LEU A 229 8.82 -10.24 8.26
N ALA A 230 8.67 -8.99 8.66
CA ALA A 230 9.04 -7.82 7.86
C ALA A 230 10.54 -7.83 7.49
N ARG A 231 11.42 -8.24 8.41
CA ARG A 231 12.87 -8.42 8.13
C ARG A 231 13.11 -9.39 6.99
N GLN A 232 12.45 -10.55 6.99
CA GLN A 232 12.62 -11.58 5.95
C GLN A 232 12.26 -11.08 4.55
N VAL A 233 11.28 -10.17 4.44
CA VAL A 233 10.97 -9.51 3.15
C VAL A 233 11.99 -8.42 2.85
N ALA A 234 12.36 -7.61 3.84
CA ALA A 234 13.29 -6.50 3.68
C ALA A 234 14.70 -6.94 3.24
N GLU A 235 15.13 -8.14 3.57
CA GLU A 235 16.42 -8.69 3.12
C GLU A 235 16.55 -8.74 1.58
N GLN A 236 15.44 -8.78 0.84
CA GLN A 236 15.44 -8.82 -0.62
C GLN A 236 15.35 -7.44 -1.30
N PHE A 237 15.08 -6.38 -0.53
CA PHE A 237 14.79 -5.05 -1.08
C PHE A 237 15.45 -3.95 -0.28
N SER A 238 15.98 -2.94 -0.96
CA SER A 238 16.54 -1.76 -0.27
C SER A 238 15.47 -1.02 0.54
N TYR A 239 14.23 -1.00 0.06
CA TYR A 239 13.10 -0.47 0.82
C TYR A 239 11.79 -1.13 0.42
N VAL A 240 10.98 -1.48 1.43
CA VAL A 240 9.62 -2.00 1.28
C VAL A 240 8.81 -1.63 2.51
N ARG A 241 7.54 -1.28 2.32
CA ARG A 241 6.57 -1.18 3.42
C ARG A 241 5.76 -2.47 3.45
N VAL A 242 5.75 -3.14 4.59
CA VAL A 242 5.02 -4.39 4.82
C VAL A 242 3.84 -4.09 5.72
N ASP A 243 2.64 -4.37 5.25
CA ASP A 243 1.41 -4.06 5.97
C ASP A 243 0.85 -5.33 6.62
N PHE A 244 0.43 -5.20 7.87
CA PHE A 244 -0.14 -6.27 8.67
C PHE A 244 -1.46 -5.86 9.31
N TYR A 245 -2.27 -6.86 9.60
CA TYR A 245 -3.37 -6.78 10.54
C TYR A 245 -3.11 -7.74 11.70
N GLN A 246 -3.63 -7.39 12.87
CA GLN A 246 -3.71 -8.30 14.00
C GLN A 246 -5.18 -8.48 14.37
N VAL A 247 -5.61 -9.74 14.57
CA VAL A 247 -6.91 -10.06 15.18
C VAL A 247 -6.62 -11.06 16.29
N GLN A 248 -6.91 -10.65 17.52
CA GLN A 248 -6.47 -11.39 18.71
C GLN A 248 -4.96 -11.68 18.64
N ASP A 249 -4.55 -12.95 18.71
CA ASP A 249 -3.14 -13.38 18.63
C ASP A 249 -2.70 -13.82 17.22
N ARG A 250 -3.52 -13.60 16.19
CA ARG A 250 -3.17 -13.94 14.80
C ARG A 250 -2.72 -12.73 14.00
N ILE A 251 -1.63 -12.90 13.27
CA ILE A 251 -1.12 -11.92 12.30
C ILE A 251 -1.63 -12.28 10.91
N TYR A 252 -2.08 -11.27 10.17
CA TYR A 252 -2.41 -11.40 8.75
C TYR A 252 -1.58 -10.42 7.93
N PHE A 253 -1.04 -10.92 6.82
CA PHE A 253 -0.44 -10.10 5.78
C PHE A 253 -1.51 -9.26 5.07
N GLY A 254 -1.22 -7.97 4.89
CA GLY A 254 -2.06 -7.03 4.16
C GLY A 254 -1.56 -6.79 2.74
N GLU A 255 -0.43 -6.11 2.58
CA GLU A 255 0.18 -5.82 1.28
C GLU A 255 1.68 -5.52 1.39
N LEU A 256 2.39 -5.60 0.26
CA LEU A 256 3.71 -5.03 0.07
C LEU A 256 3.58 -3.74 -0.74
N THR A 257 4.22 -2.66 -0.27
CA THR A 257 4.20 -1.36 -0.96
C THR A 257 5.60 -0.81 -1.16
N PHE A 258 5.96 -0.56 -2.42
CA PHE A 258 7.30 -0.06 -2.80
C PHE A 258 7.37 1.46 -2.95
N THR A 259 6.23 2.13 -3.07
CA THR A 259 6.12 3.58 -3.33
C THR A 259 4.93 4.18 -2.56
N PRO A 260 4.93 4.12 -1.21
CA PRO A 260 3.79 4.59 -0.42
C PRO A 260 3.49 6.07 -0.69
N GLY A 261 2.19 6.40 -0.72
CA GLY A 261 1.73 7.75 -1.05
C GLY A 261 2.19 8.23 -2.43
N ALA A 262 2.52 7.30 -3.34
CA ALA A 262 3.17 7.56 -4.62
C ALA A 262 4.45 8.40 -4.49
N GLY A 263 5.12 8.41 -3.33
CA GLY A 263 6.26 9.26 -3.00
C GLY A 263 5.95 10.78 -2.95
N LEU A 264 4.68 11.16 -2.84
CA LEU A 264 4.23 12.55 -2.78
C LEU A 264 3.59 12.82 -1.42
N GLN A 265 4.35 12.61 -0.34
CA GLN A 265 3.94 12.94 1.02
C GLN A 265 5.01 13.81 1.68
N ARG A 266 4.58 14.84 2.40
CA ARG A 266 5.51 15.70 3.15
C ARG A 266 5.81 15.06 4.50
N LEU A 267 7.08 14.75 4.72
CA LEU A 267 7.59 14.35 6.03
C LEU A 267 7.93 15.58 6.88
N LYS A 268 7.60 15.51 8.17
CA LYS A 268 8.02 16.46 9.19
C LYS A 268 8.58 15.69 10.40
N PRO A 269 9.64 16.19 11.06
CA PRO A 269 10.47 17.33 10.65
C PRO A 269 11.14 17.11 9.29
N GLU A 270 11.55 18.18 8.61
CA GLU A 270 12.08 18.08 7.23
C GLU A 270 13.37 17.21 7.14
N THR A 271 14.07 17.05 8.27
CA THR A 271 15.25 16.19 8.39
C THR A 271 14.97 14.72 8.03
N ILE A 272 13.73 14.25 8.25
CA ILE A 272 13.32 12.86 7.99
C ILE A 272 13.46 12.52 6.49
N GLU A 273 13.24 13.47 5.57
CA GLU A 273 13.45 13.21 4.13
C GLU A 273 14.88 12.77 3.82
N GLN A 274 15.88 13.39 4.47
CA GLN A 274 17.29 13.06 4.29
C GLN A 274 17.67 11.81 5.09
N GLU A 275 17.19 11.71 6.33
CA GLU A 275 17.46 10.59 7.22
C GLU A 275 16.98 9.26 6.61
N TRP A 276 15.70 9.18 6.25
CA TRP A 276 15.15 8.00 5.58
C TRP A 276 15.79 7.78 4.22
N GLY A 277 16.11 8.85 3.49
CA GLY A 277 16.90 8.78 2.27
C GLY A 277 18.24 8.06 2.48
N GLY A 278 18.92 8.30 3.60
CA GLY A 278 20.19 7.67 3.94
C GLY A 278 20.13 6.18 4.28
N TYR A 279 18.95 5.60 4.49
CA TYR A 279 18.81 4.23 4.98
C TYR A 279 18.62 3.17 3.90
N PHE A 280 18.68 3.53 2.61
CA PHE A 280 18.51 2.56 1.53
C PHE A 280 19.06 3.04 0.19
N HIS A 281 19.45 2.09 -0.67
CA HIS A 281 19.80 2.35 -2.07
C HIS A 281 18.56 2.50 -2.96
N THR A 282 18.70 3.13 -4.12
CA THR A 282 17.54 3.40 -4.99
C THR A 282 17.07 2.18 -5.76
#